data_AF-A0A2E3Z6T8-F1
#
_entry.id   AF-A0A2E3Z6T8-F1
#
_cell.length_a   1.000
_cell.length_b   1.000
_cell.length_c   1.000
_cell.angle_alpha   90.00
_cell.angle_beta   90.00
_cell.angle_gamma   90.00
#
_symmetry.space_group_name_H-M   'P 1'
#
loop_
_entity.id
_entity.type
_entity.pdbx_description
1 polymer ?
#
loop_
_entity_poly.entity_id
_entity_poly.type
_entity_poly.pdbx_seq_one_letter_code
_entity_poly.pdbx_strand_id
1 'polypeptide(L)'
;MHYGPNHPRIIELQQDVRSLDQYINNYHSGAGDRLEAMGKSIPKEVVVNLLRQSTQQAIEKEKQIRQAYQQARAEAAAYSGSLVQFRALERAVARDEAKSDILTDKIANIDFRQNQAPIRATVVREPIANNNPVTPQIRLIAAVCLLGGTCVGVVMAYAQDVLADRFNSPEELTLQLGVPVLAMVKKLDALNGENLETIHTHACPNAPETEAFRTLRTVLSLSEQNCERILISSSEPGDGKTTISANLSVALAQAGHRTLVIDADLRRPGFTTLMQLKGQPGVADLLTSPETPAQSAPPLIHSTIVKDLDVLPAGLRRPNPAELLSSKAFIELLAWAESKYDRVIVDCPPVLAVSDAQIVGRLVDGAILVVRPEKNHRRSVMRAVESFHATGCHVFGVVANGLSSDSSGYGYGYGYGYSYDGGYSHEEEQDMVDTADTMMTPMPEIVQLPSIASEEHLPSASPQEHQSHETPFQTKSANSTTPLKPRRVA
;
A
#
# COMPACT_ATOMS: atom_id res chain seq x y z
N MET A 1 43.77 35.34 -31.85
CA MET A 1 45.10 35.40 -32.47
C MET A 1 45.05 34.61 -33.77
N HIS A 2 45.36 35.22 -34.92
CA HIS A 2 45.43 34.52 -36.20
C HIS A 2 46.81 33.88 -36.36
N TYR A 3 46.88 32.57 -36.54
CA TYR A 3 48.09 31.87 -36.94
C TYR A 3 48.31 32.08 -38.45
N GLY A 4 48.83 33.25 -38.82
CA GLY A 4 49.23 33.55 -40.20
C GLY A 4 50.44 32.72 -40.65
N PRO A 5 50.77 32.70 -41.96
CA PRO A 5 51.86 31.89 -42.50
C PRO A 5 53.25 32.18 -41.90
N ASN A 6 53.43 33.37 -41.29
CA ASN A 6 54.67 33.78 -40.61
C ASN A 6 54.64 33.57 -39.08
N HIS A 7 53.66 32.84 -38.54
CA HIS A 7 53.58 32.62 -37.09
C HIS A 7 54.67 31.63 -36.63
N PRO A 8 55.40 31.89 -35.51
CA PRO A 8 56.53 31.06 -35.07
C PRO A 8 56.27 29.55 -35.07
N ARG A 9 55.19 29.09 -34.43
CA ARG A 9 54.77 27.67 -34.45
C ARG A 9 54.52 27.06 -35.84
N ILE A 10 54.08 27.84 -36.82
CA ILE A 10 53.87 27.33 -38.19
C ILE A 10 55.22 27.17 -38.90
N ILE A 11 56.15 28.10 -38.67
CA ILE A 11 57.52 28.02 -39.20
C ILE A 11 58.25 26.82 -38.58
N GLU A 12 58.13 26.62 -37.27
CA GLU A 12 58.63 25.47 -36.51
C GLU A 12 58.10 24.14 -37.10
N LEU A 13 56.78 23.98 -37.21
CA LEU A 13 56.17 22.80 -37.85
C LEU A 13 56.61 22.58 -39.31
N GLN A 14 56.81 23.65 -40.09
CA GLN A 14 57.33 23.54 -41.46
C GLN A 14 58.81 23.15 -41.50
N GLN A 15 59.61 23.56 -40.52
CA GLN A 15 61.00 23.13 -40.35
C GLN A 15 61.06 21.67 -39.92
N ASP A 16 60.21 21.24 -38.99
CA ASP A 16 60.08 19.85 -38.56
C ASP A 16 59.74 18.92 -39.74
N VAL A 17 58.72 19.26 -40.53
CA VAL A 17 58.33 18.49 -41.73
C VAL A 17 59.49 18.39 -42.73
N ARG A 18 60.18 19.50 -43.04
CA ARG A 18 61.35 19.47 -43.93
C ARG A 18 62.50 18.63 -43.37
N SER A 19 62.72 18.65 -42.06
CA SER A 19 63.76 17.84 -41.41
C SER A 19 63.43 16.34 -41.48
N LEU A 20 62.14 15.99 -41.37
CA LEU A 20 61.61 14.65 -41.56
C LEU A 20 61.75 14.17 -43.00
N ASP A 21 61.42 15.00 -43.99
CA ASP A 21 61.62 14.68 -45.42
C ASP A 21 63.11 14.47 -45.74
N GLN A 22 64.00 15.30 -45.19
CA GLN A 22 65.46 15.11 -45.31
C GLN A 22 65.93 13.83 -44.62
N TYR A 23 65.40 13.51 -43.44
CA TYR A 23 65.71 12.27 -42.72
C TYR A 23 65.28 11.03 -43.51
N ILE A 24 64.07 11.02 -44.07
CA ILE A 24 63.54 9.92 -44.90
C ILE A 24 64.42 9.72 -46.14
N ASN A 25 64.73 10.80 -46.87
CA ASN A 25 65.59 10.71 -48.07
C ASN A 25 67.01 10.20 -47.74
N ASN A 26 67.62 10.67 -46.65
CA ASN A 26 68.94 10.21 -46.21
C ASN A 26 68.94 8.78 -45.64
N TYR A 27 67.82 8.31 -45.10
CA TYR A 27 67.67 6.93 -44.62
C TYR A 27 67.70 5.93 -45.78
N HIS A 28 67.04 6.26 -46.90
CA HIS A 28 67.02 5.41 -48.09
C HIS A 28 68.40 5.30 -48.77
N SER A 29 69.18 6.39 -48.86
CA SER A 29 70.52 6.34 -49.47
C SER A 29 71.53 5.56 -48.62
N GLY A 30 71.47 5.65 -47.29
CA GLY A 30 72.41 4.97 -46.39
C GLY A 30 72.10 3.50 -46.06
N ALA A 31 71.06 2.91 -46.64
CA ALA A 31 70.62 1.54 -46.36
C ALA A 31 71.34 0.47 -47.23
N GLY A 32 71.65 0.79 -48.49
CA GLY A 32 72.34 -0.12 -49.42
C GLY A 32 73.76 -0.44 -48.97
N ASP A 33 74.56 0.59 -48.72
CA ASP A 33 75.99 0.46 -48.38
C ASP A 33 76.25 -0.39 -47.12
N ARG A 34 75.35 -0.34 -46.13
CA ARG A 34 75.47 -1.13 -44.89
C ARG A 34 75.20 -2.63 -45.12
N LEU A 35 74.29 -2.96 -46.03
CA LEU A 35 73.98 -4.35 -46.38
C LEU A 35 75.16 -5.00 -47.12
N GLU A 36 75.85 -4.25 -47.98
CA GLU A 36 77.02 -4.76 -48.71
C GLU A 36 78.24 -4.95 -47.79
N ALA A 37 78.46 -4.04 -46.83
CA ALA A 37 79.54 -4.17 -45.84
C ALA A 37 79.37 -5.35 -44.87
N MET A 38 78.13 -5.71 -44.50
CA MET A 38 77.84 -6.82 -43.57
C MET A 38 77.96 -8.22 -44.22
N GLY A 39 77.98 -8.31 -45.55
CA GLY A 39 77.85 -9.58 -46.28
C GLY A 39 79.05 -10.54 -46.24
N LYS A 40 80.20 -10.16 -45.68
CA LYS A 40 81.47 -10.90 -45.82
C LYS A 40 81.99 -11.64 -44.57
N SER A 41 81.35 -11.54 -43.40
CA SER A 41 81.91 -12.17 -42.17
C SER A 41 80.91 -12.59 -41.08
N ILE A 42 79.60 -12.50 -41.29
CA ILE A 42 78.59 -12.83 -40.25
C ILE A 42 77.84 -14.14 -40.60
N PRO A 43 77.68 -15.10 -39.67
CA PRO A 43 76.88 -16.31 -39.88
C PRO A 43 75.42 -15.99 -40.23
N LYS A 44 74.85 -16.70 -41.21
CA LYS A 44 73.51 -16.43 -41.76
C LYS A 44 72.40 -16.34 -40.69
N GLU A 45 72.44 -17.18 -39.66
CA GLU A 45 71.41 -17.19 -38.61
C GLU A 45 71.38 -15.91 -37.76
N VAL A 46 72.55 -15.32 -37.48
CA VAL A 46 72.63 -14.05 -36.74
C VAL A 46 72.03 -12.92 -37.57
N VAL A 47 72.29 -12.90 -38.88
CA VAL A 47 71.69 -11.92 -39.81
C VAL A 47 70.17 -12.09 -39.87
N VAL A 48 69.65 -13.33 -39.96
CA VAL A 48 68.19 -13.59 -39.97
C VAL A 48 67.52 -13.14 -38.68
N ASN A 49 68.11 -13.41 -37.51
CA ASN A 49 67.54 -12.98 -36.24
C ASN A 49 67.58 -11.45 -36.05
N LEU A 50 68.66 -10.79 -36.48
CA LEU A 50 68.79 -9.33 -36.41
C LEU A 50 67.83 -8.63 -37.39
N LEU A 51 67.61 -9.19 -38.58
CA LEU A 51 66.57 -8.75 -39.51
C LEU A 51 65.15 -8.98 -38.97
N ARG A 52 64.89 -10.10 -38.29
CA ARG A 52 63.60 -10.36 -37.63
C ARG A 52 63.35 -9.37 -36.48
N GLN A 53 64.38 -9.00 -35.73
CA GLN A 53 64.29 -7.98 -34.67
C GLN A 53 64.09 -6.58 -35.25
N SER A 54 64.82 -6.20 -36.32
CA SER A 54 64.68 -4.88 -36.94
C SER A 54 63.34 -4.70 -37.65
N THR A 55 62.81 -5.75 -38.28
CA THR A 55 61.47 -5.75 -38.88
C THR A 55 60.38 -5.63 -37.80
N GLN A 56 60.48 -6.34 -36.68
CA GLN A 56 59.57 -6.15 -35.54
C GLN A 56 59.62 -4.73 -34.97
N GLN A 57 60.81 -4.15 -34.81
CA GLN A 57 60.96 -2.75 -34.37
C GLN A 57 60.39 -1.74 -35.38
N ALA A 58 60.53 -2.00 -36.69
CA ALA A 58 59.96 -1.16 -37.73
C ALA A 58 58.42 -1.21 -37.73
N ILE A 59 57.83 -2.40 -37.58
CA ILE A 59 56.38 -2.61 -37.51
C ILE A 59 55.77 -1.88 -36.30
N GLU A 60 56.39 -1.98 -35.11
CA GLU A 60 55.85 -1.31 -33.92
C GLU A 60 56.00 0.23 -34.01
N LYS A 61 57.09 0.73 -34.61
CA LYS A 61 57.22 2.17 -34.93
C LYS A 61 56.19 2.64 -35.96
N GLU A 62 55.95 1.87 -37.01
CA GLU A 62 54.93 2.18 -38.02
C GLU A 62 53.54 2.29 -37.38
N LYS A 63 53.20 1.34 -36.49
CA LYS A 63 51.95 1.33 -35.73
C LYS A 63 51.82 2.55 -34.81
N GLN A 64 52.88 2.94 -34.10
CA GLN A 64 52.91 4.16 -33.28
C GLN A 64 52.70 5.43 -34.12
N ILE A 65 53.42 5.57 -35.24
CA ILE A 65 53.28 6.72 -36.16
C ILE A 65 51.86 6.76 -36.75
N ARG A 66 51.29 5.60 -37.14
CA ARG A 66 49.94 5.48 -37.67
C ARG A 66 48.87 5.89 -36.63
N GLN A 67 49.06 5.52 -35.36
CA GLN A 67 48.19 5.97 -34.26
C GLN A 67 48.30 7.48 -34.02
N ALA A 68 49.51 8.03 -33.94
CA ALA A 68 49.73 9.48 -33.77
C ALA A 68 49.13 10.28 -34.94
N TYR A 69 49.29 9.81 -36.18
CA TYR A 69 48.67 10.41 -37.35
C TYR A 69 47.14 10.37 -37.30
N GLN A 70 46.54 9.24 -36.88
CA GLN A 70 45.08 9.14 -36.72
C GLN A 70 44.55 10.09 -35.64
N GLN A 71 45.25 10.24 -34.51
CA GLN A 71 44.91 11.19 -33.46
C GLN A 71 44.99 12.64 -33.96
N ALA A 72 46.12 13.04 -34.54
CA ALA A 72 46.31 14.40 -35.09
C ALA A 72 45.30 14.72 -36.19
N ARG A 73 44.92 13.74 -37.02
CA ARG A 73 43.88 13.89 -38.06
C ARG A 73 42.49 14.08 -37.45
N ALA A 74 42.15 13.34 -36.38
CA ALA A 74 40.87 13.48 -35.69
C ALA A 74 40.76 14.85 -35.00
N GLU A 75 41.83 15.30 -34.35
CA GLU A 75 41.93 16.62 -33.72
C GLU A 75 41.81 17.75 -34.75
N ALA A 76 42.52 17.66 -35.88
CA ALA A 76 42.41 18.63 -36.97
C ALA A 76 40.99 18.70 -37.58
N ALA A 77 40.29 17.56 -37.68
CA ALA A 77 38.90 17.51 -38.12
C ALA A 77 37.95 18.19 -37.12
N ALA A 78 38.14 17.98 -35.81
CA ALA A 78 37.38 18.67 -34.76
C ALA A 78 37.60 20.19 -34.81
N TYR A 79 38.85 20.65 -34.92
CA TYR A 79 39.16 22.08 -35.08
C TYR A 79 38.55 22.69 -36.35
N SER A 80 38.51 21.94 -37.46
CA SER A 80 37.85 22.37 -38.69
C SER A 80 36.34 22.58 -38.48
N GLY A 81 35.67 21.67 -37.77
CA GLY A 81 34.26 21.80 -37.39
C GLY A 81 33.99 23.05 -36.54
N SER A 82 34.80 23.29 -35.50
CA SER A 82 34.70 24.48 -34.66
C SER A 82 34.94 25.79 -35.44
N LEU A 83 35.86 25.79 -36.41
CA LEU A 83 36.09 26.94 -37.30
C LEU A 83 34.89 27.25 -38.21
N VAL A 84 34.16 26.23 -38.68
CA VAL A 84 32.93 26.42 -39.45
C VAL A 84 31.82 27.01 -38.58
N GLN A 85 31.66 26.52 -37.35
CA GLN A 85 30.69 27.08 -36.39
C GLN A 85 31.03 28.54 -36.03
N PHE A 86 32.30 28.83 -35.75
CA PHE A 86 32.77 30.19 -35.46
C PHE A 86 32.46 31.16 -36.62
N ARG A 87 32.80 30.79 -37.86
CA ARG A 87 32.49 31.59 -39.06
C ARG A 87 30.99 31.75 -39.31
N ALA A 88 30.17 30.75 -38.95
CA ALA A 88 28.72 30.86 -39.05
C ALA A 88 28.16 31.87 -38.03
N LEU A 89 28.71 31.89 -36.80
CA LEU A 89 28.35 32.83 -35.76
C LEU A 89 28.80 34.27 -36.09
N GLU A 90 30.03 34.43 -36.57
CA GLU A 90 30.59 35.72 -37.05
C GLU A 90 29.71 36.34 -38.15
N ARG A 91 29.24 35.52 -39.10
CA ARG A 91 28.26 35.94 -40.13
C ARG A 91 26.87 36.26 -39.60
N ALA A 92 26.48 35.69 -38.46
CA ALA A 92 25.20 36.01 -37.80
C ALA A 92 25.29 37.37 -37.11
N VAL A 93 26.37 37.64 -36.37
CA VAL A 93 26.63 38.94 -35.72
C VAL A 93 26.64 40.07 -36.75
N ALA A 94 27.46 39.95 -37.82
CA ALA A 94 27.54 40.96 -38.87
C ALA A 94 26.19 41.21 -39.59
N ARG A 95 25.30 40.21 -39.64
CA ARG A 95 23.95 40.35 -40.21
C ARG A 95 23.04 41.15 -39.29
N ASP A 96 23.15 40.96 -37.97
CA ASP A 96 22.30 41.63 -36.99
C ASP A 96 22.78 43.07 -36.74
N GLU A 97 24.09 43.34 -36.79
CA GLU A 97 24.65 44.70 -36.85
C GLU A 97 24.09 45.46 -38.08
N ALA A 98 24.18 44.88 -39.28
CA ALA A 98 23.64 45.50 -40.50
C ALA A 98 22.11 45.76 -40.45
N LYS A 99 21.33 44.93 -39.73
CA LYS A 99 19.90 45.24 -39.48
C LYS A 99 19.73 46.42 -38.52
N SER A 100 20.56 46.51 -37.48
CA SER A 100 20.55 47.59 -36.51
C SER A 100 20.83 48.94 -37.18
N ASP A 101 21.81 48.97 -38.09
CA ASP A 101 22.14 50.17 -38.88
C ASP A 101 20.94 50.59 -39.75
N ILE A 102 20.33 49.66 -40.49
CA ILE A 102 19.14 49.92 -41.32
C ILE A 102 17.95 50.45 -40.49
N LEU A 103 17.76 49.95 -39.26
CA LEU A 103 16.73 50.45 -38.35
C LEU A 103 17.06 51.85 -37.84
N THR A 104 18.32 52.11 -37.52
CA THR A 104 18.81 53.42 -37.06
C THR A 104 18.66 54.48 -38.15
N ASP A 105 19.04 54.16 -39.38
CA ASP A 105 18.80 54.99 -40.57
C ASP A 105 17.31 55.27 -40.77
N LYS A 106 16.44 54.26 -40.61
CA LYS A 106 14.99 54.48 -40.71
C LYS A 106 14.47 55.43 -39.64
N ILE A 107 14.95 55.33 -38.40
CA ILE A 107 14.56 56.22 -37.29
C ILE A 107 15.03 57.66 -37.59
N ALA A 108 16.30 57.84 -37.95
CA ALA A 108 16.85 59.15 -38.29
C ALA A 108 16.12 59.83 -39.47
N ASN A 109 15.71 59.05 -40.48
CA ASN A 109 14.93 59.54 -41.63
C ASN A 109 13.45 59.80 -41.30
N ILE A 110 12.90 59.26 -40.20
CA ILE A 110 11.54 59.56 -39.72
C ILE A 110 11.54 60.91 -38.97
N ASP A 111 12.51 61.15 -38.09
CA ASP A 111 12.59 62.41 -37.34
C ASP A 111 12.76 63.63 -38.26
N PHE A 112 13.58 63.53 -39.31
CA PHE A 112 13.80 64.64 -40.24
C PHE A 112 12.59 65.03 -41.11
N ARG A 113 11.51 64.22 -41.14
CA ARG A 113 10.30 64.51 -41.92
C ARG A 113 9.14 65.08 -41.11
N GLN A 114 9.20 65.12 -39.78
CA GLN A 114 8.07 65.63 -38.97
C GLN A 114 8.05 67.16 -38.81
N ASN A 115 9.13 67.88 -39.14
CA ASN A 115 9.28 69.29 -38.73
C ASN A 115 8.75 70.37 -39.71
N GLN A 116 7.97 70.01 -40.75
CA GLN A 116 7.32 70.99 -41.65
C GLN A 116 5.89 70.61 -42.09
N ALA A 117 5.02 70.25 -41.14
CA ALA A 117 3.57 70.46 -41.28
C ALA A 117 2.87 70.41 -39.91
N PRO A 118 1.94 71.32 -39.58
CA PRO A 118 1.10 71.14 -38.41
C PRO A 118 0.15 69.95 -38.63
N ILE A 119 0.38 68.84 -37.90
CA ILE A 119 -0.49 67.68 -37.95
C ILE A 119 -1.85 68.08 -37.36
N ARG A 120 -2.83 68.31 -38.25
CA ARG A 120 -4.21 68.59 -37.87
C ARG A 120 -4.88 67.27 -37.48
N ALA A 121 -4.62 66.82 -36.26
CA ALA A 121 -5.22 65.63 -35.69
C ALA A 121 -6.73 65.84 -35.51
N THR A 122 -7.52 65.31 -36.44
CA THR A 122 -8.98 65.24 -36.34
C THR A 122 -9.35 63.84 -35.86
N VAL A 123 -10.15 63.72 -34.79
CA VAL A 123 -10.57 62.41 -34.27
C VAL A 123 -11.49 61.74 -35.29
N VAL A 124 -10.98 60.76 -36.03
CA VAL A 124 -11.73 60.04 -37.08
C VAL A 124 -12.78 59.10 -36.48
N ARG A 125 -12.53 58.58 -35.27
CA ARG A 125 -13.44 57.70 -34.53
C ARG A 125 -13.10 57.69 -33.05
N GLU A 126 -14.12 57.73 -32.19
CA GLU A 126 -13.96 57.51 -30.76
C GLU A 126 -13.66 56.02 -30.47
N PRO A 127 -12.92 55.70 -29.39
CA PRO A 127 -12.60 54.32 -29.03
C PRO A 127 -13.85 53.58 -28.56
N ILE A 128 -14.35 52.67 -29.39
CA ILE A 128 -15.47 51.79 -29.04
C ILE A 128 -14.95 50.73 -28.05
N ALA A 129 -15.46 50.73 -26.83
CA ALA A 129 -15.18 49.66 -25.88
C ALA A 129 -15.69 48.32 -26.44
N ASN A 130 -14.84 47.29 -26.44
CA ASN A 130 -15.28 45.95 -26.79
C ASN A 130 -16.13 45.38 -25.65
N ASN A 131 -17.43 45.19 -25.88
CA ASN A 131 -18.35 44.66 -24.87
C ASN A 131 -18.03 43.22 -24.44
N ASN A 132 -17.15 42.51 -25.16
CA ASN A 132 -16.66 41.20 -24.77
C ASN A 132 -15.34 41.31 -23.98
N PRO A 133 -15.25 40.78 -22.75
CA PRO A 133 -14.00 40.78 -21.99
C PRO A 133 -12.94 39.91 -22.69
N VAL A 134 -11.82 40.52 -23.08
CA VAL A 134 -10.67 39.82 -23.68
C VAL A 134 -9.99 38.92 -22.65
N THR A 135 -9.95 39.36 -21.39
CA THR A 135 -9.46 38.63 -20.21
C THR A 135 -10.32 38.98 -18.99
N PRO A 136 -10.70 38.02 -18.12
CA PRO A 136 -10.45 36.58 -18.19
C PRO A 136 -11.46 35.82 -19.08
N GLN A 137 -11.00 34.78 -19.78
CA GLN A 137 -11.87 33.89 -20.55
C GLN A 137 -12.53 32.84 -19.64
N ILE A 138 -13.67 33.21 -19.03
CA ILE A 138 -14.35 32.38 -18.00
C ILE A 138 -14.57 30.93 -18.45
N ARG A 139 -14.94 30.68 -19.71
CA ARG A 139 -15.14 29.31 -20.25
C ARG A 139 -13.88 28.46 -20.24
N LEU A 140 -12.73 29.06 -20.59
CA LEU A 140 -11.43 28.37 -20.59
C LEU A 140 -10.99 28.06 -19.16
N ILE A 141 -11.13 29.03 -18.25
CA ILE A 141 -10.81 28.85 -16.83
C ILE A 141 -11.70 27.77 -16.22
N ALA A 142 -13.01 27.80 -16.49
CA ALA A 142 -13.95 26.78 -16.02
C ALA A 142 -13.59 25.37 -16.54
N ALA A 143 -13.22 25.23 -17.82
CA ALA A 143 -12.78 23.96 -18.37
C ALA A 143 -11.47 23.45 -17.73
N VAL A 144 -10.50 24.34 -17.49
CA VAL A 144 -9.24 24.00 -16.81
C VAL A 144 -9.47 23.62 -15.35
N CYS A 145 -10.32 24.35 -14.61
CA CYS A 145 -10.68 24.04 -13.23
C CYS A 145 -11.45 22.71 -13.13
N LEU A 146 -12.37 22.44 -14.06
CA LEU A 146 -13.10 21.17 -14.13
C LEU A 146 -12.14 19.99 -14.35
N LEU A 147 -11.34 20.04 -15.42
CA LEU A 147 -10.40 18.97 -15.76
C LEU A 147 -9.33 18.77 -14.67
N GLY A 148 -8.76 19.86 -14.15
CA GLY A 148 -7.79 19.82 -13.06
C GLY A 148 -8.38 19.24 -11.77
N GLY A 149 -9.59 19.67 -11.40
CA GLY A 149 -10.32 19.15 -10.24
C GLY A 149 -10.63 17.66 -10.37
N THR A 150 -11.10 17.20 -11.54
CA THR A 150 -11.36 15.77 -11.80
C THR A 150 -10.06 14.96 -11.75
N CYS A 151 -8.97 15.42 -12.36
CA CYS A 151 -7.67 14.74 -12.28
C CYS A 151 -7.18 14.60 -10.82
N VAL A 152 -7.23 15.67 -10.03
CA VAL A 152 -6.83 15.64 -8.61
C VAL A 152 -7.75 14.71 -7.81
N GLY A 153 -9.06 14.74 -8.06
CA GLY A 153 -10.03 13.84 -7.42
C GLY A 153 -9.75 12.36 -7.71
N VAL A 154 -9.48 12.00 -8.96
CA VAL A 154 -9.13 10.62 -9.36
C VAL A 154 -7.80 10.18 -8.73
N VAL A 155 -6.77 11.05 -8.74
CA VAL A 155 -5.48 10.75 -8.09
C VAL A 155 -5.65 10.58 -6.58
N MET A 156 -6.48 11.40 -5.93
CA MET A 156 -6.76 11.31 -4.50
C MET A 156 -7.54 10.04 -4.13
N ALA A 157 -8.54 9.66 -4.94
CA ALA A 157 -9.28 8.42 -4.75
C ALA A 157 -8.39 7.18 -4.94
N TYR A 158 -7.56 7.15 -6.00
CA TYR A 158 -6.60 6.08 -6.22
C TYR A 158 -5.54 6.02 -5.11
N ALA A 159 -5.07 7.17 -4.61
CA ALA A 159 -4.16 7.19 -3.46
C ALA A 159 -4.82 6.63 -2.19
N GLN A 160 -6.09 6.96 -1.92
CA GLN A 160 -6.83 6.39 -0.79
C GLN A 160 -6.99 4.87 -0.90
N ASP A 161 -7.28 4.35 -2.11
CA ASP A 161 -7.39 2.92 -2.38
C ASP A 161 -6.04 2.19 -2.20
N VAL A 162 -4.94 2.74 -2.74
CA VAL A 162 -3.59 2.18 -2.56
C VAL A 162 -3.09 2.28 -1.10
N LEU A 163 -3.56 3.26 -0.32
CA LEU A 163 -3.30 3.34 1.13
C LEU A 163 -4.20 2.39 1.95
N ALA A 164 -5.27 1.85 1.37
CA ALA A 164 -6.16 0.89 2.03
C ALA A 164 -5.59 -0.54 1.97
N ASP A 165 -4.58 -0.81 2.81
CA ASP A 165 -3.95 -2.13 2.95
C ASP A 165 -4.89 -3.15 3.68
N ARG A 166 -6.15 -3.31 3.25
CA ARG A 166 -7.18 -4.21 3.84
C ARG A 166 -7.81 -5.11 2.76
N PHE A 167 -8.31 -6.27 3.14
CA PHE A 167 -8.92 -7.21 2.19
C PHE A 167 -10.31 -6.74 1.78
N ASN A 168 -10.57 -6.71 0.47
CA ASN A 168 -11.82 -6.21 -0.10
C ASN A 168 -12.72 -7.32 -0.67
N SER A 169 -12.24 -8.57 -0.77
CA SER A 169 -13.05 -9.74 -1.15
C SER A 169 -12.49 -11.06 -0.56
N PRO A 170 -13.29 -12.15 -0.51
CA PRO A 170 -12.83 -13.46 -0.02
C PRO A 170 -11.98 -14.22 -1.07
N GLU A 171 -12.15 -13.92 -2.36
CA GLU A 171 -11.27 -14.42 -3.43
C GLU A 171 -9.87 -13.80 -3.27
N GLU A 172 -9.80 -12.51 -2.92
CA GLU A 172 -8.52 -11.82 -2.65
C GLU A 172 -7.78 -12.44 -1.47
N LEU A 173 -8.48 -12.77 -0.37
CA LEU A 173 -7.91 -13.53 0.75
C LEU A 173 -7.31 -14.86 0.28
N THR A 174 -8.06 -15.65 -0.48
CA THR A 174 -7.62 -16.97 -0.96
C THR A 174 -6.41 -16.86 -1.89
N LEU A 175 -6.45 -15.91 -2.84
CA LEU A 175 -5.39 -15.70 -3.83
C LEU A 175 -4.08 -15.19 -3.21
N GLN A 176 -4.15 -14.24 -2.26
CA GLN A 176 -2.97 -13.63 -1.66
C GLN A 176 -2.34 -14.50 -0.56
N LEU A 177 -3.14 -15.25 0.19
CA LEU A 177 -2.66 -16.06 1.31
C LEU A 177 -2.28 -17.49 0.92
N GLY A 178 -2.73 -17.99 -0.25
CA GLY A 178 -2.46 -19.35 -0.71
C GLY A 178 -3.17 -20.44 0.10
N VAL A 179 -4.14 -20.05 0.94
CA VAL A 179 -4.93 -20.94 1.82
C VAL A 179 -6.42 -20.62 1.65
N PRO A 180 -7.32 -21.62 1.75
CA PRO A 180 -8.74 -21.41 1.50
C PRO A 180 -9.41 -20.58 2.60
N VAL A 181 -10.42 -19.79 2.25
CA VAL A 181 -11.37 -19.23 3.22
C VAL A 181 -12.39 -20.32 3.58
N LEU A 182 -12.37 -20.77 4.84
CA LEU A 182 -13.20 -21.90 5.33
C LEU A 182 -14.63 -21.48 5.62
N ALA A 183 -14.84 -20.26 6.13
CA ALA A 183 -16.14 -19.64 6.28
C ALA A 183 -16.05 -18.12 6.45
N MET A 184 -17.20 -17.48 6.27
CA MET A 184 -17.44 -16.07 6.49
C MET A 184 -18.48 -15.90 7.59
N VAL A 185 -18.08 -15.29 8.70
CA VAL A 185 -18.93 -15.06 9.88
C VAL A 185 -19.30 -13.58 9.89
N LYS A 186 -20.60 -13.30 9.76
CA LYS A 186 -21.14 -11.95 9.93
C LYS A 186 -20.85 -11.41 11.34
N LYS A 187 -20.88 -10.09 11.50
CA LYS A 187 -20.79 -9.46 12.81
C LYS A 187 -21.90 -9.98 13.73
N LEU A 188 -21.51 -10.75 14.74
CA LEU A 188 -22.40 -11.25 15.78
C LEU A 188 -22.80 -10.12 16.74
N ASP A 189 -24.07 -10.05 17.08
CA ASP A 189 -24.56 -9.16 18.14
C ASP A 189 -24.18 -9.68 19.53
N ALA A 190 -24.07 -8.76 20.49
CA ALA A 190 -23.78 -9.10 21.88
C ALA A 190 -25.03 -9.72 22.52
N LEU A 191 -24.94 -11.01 22.89
CA LEU A 191 -26.00 -11.69 23.64
C LEU A 191 -25.89 -11.35 25.13
N ASN A 192 -27.03 -11.08 25.76
CA ASN A 192 -27.13 -10.95 27.20
C ASN A 192 -27.28 -12.34 27.81
N GLY A 193 -26.36 -12.71 28.70
CA GLY A 193 -26.36 -14.02 29.35
C GLY A 193 -24.98 -14.35 29.93
N GLU A 194 -24.84 -15.54 30.50
CA GLU A 194 -23.59 -16.02 31.07
C GLU A 194 -23.13 -17.35 30.43
N ASN A 195 -21.82 -17.58 30.39
CA ASN A 195 -21.22 -18.82 29.87
C ASN A 195 -21.70 -19.16 28.44
N LEU A 196 -22.31 -20.33 28.25
CA LEU A 196 -22.76 -20.80 26.95
C LEU A 196 -23.97 -20.04 26.38
N GLU A 197 -24.69 -19.25 27.20
CA GLU A 197 -25.74 -18.34 26.72
C GLU A 197 -25.17 -17.22 25.84
N THR A 198 -23.87 -16.93 25.95
CA THR A 198 -23.16 -15.97 25.08
C THR A 198 -22.66 -16.59 23.78
N ILE A 199 -22.79 -17.92 23.60
CA ILE A 199 -22.39 -18.64 22.39
C ILE A 199 -23.60 -18.75 21.46
N HIS A 200 -23.55 -18.04 20.33
CA HIS A 200 -24.61 -18.00 19.31
C HIS A 200 -25.07 -19.39 18.84
N THR A 201 -24.15 -20.34 18.63
CA THR A 201 -24.50 -21.73 18.23
C THR A 201 -25.34 -22.48 19.28
N HIS A 202 -25.30 -22.07 20.56
CA HIS A 202 -26.11 -22.63 21.63
C HIS A 202 -27.39 -21.82 21.87
N ALA A 203 -27.27 -20.50 22.03
CA ALA A 203 -28.37 -19.61 22.37
C ALA A 203 -29.33 -19.32 21.20
N CYS A 204 -28.80 -19.28 19.97
CA CYS A 204 -29.55 -18.95 18.75
C CYS A 204 -29.26 -20.00 17.65
N PRO A 205 -29.62 -21.27 17.84
CA PRO A 205 -29.25 -22.35 16.93
C PRO A 205 -29.86 -22.19 15.53
N ASN A 206 -30.98 -21.48 15.39
CA ASN A 206 -31.66 -21.27 14.10
C ASN A 206 -31.28 -19.94 13.42
N ALA A 207 -30.35 -19.16 13.99
CA ALA A 207 -29.93 -17.89 13.41
C ALA A 207 -29.04 -18.10 12.16
N PRO A 208 -29.16 -17.26 11.11
CA PRO A 208 -28.32 -17.35 9.90
C PRO A 208 -26.81 -17.32 10.18
N GLU A 209 -26.40 -16.61 11.23
CA GLU A 209 -25.02 -16.49 11.68
C GLU A 209 -24.45 -17.83 12.17
N THR A 210 -25.31 -18.71 12.68
CA THR A 210 -24.93 -20.05 13.17
C THR A 210 -24.59 -21.01 12.02
N GLU A 211 -25.14 -20.80 10.81
CA GLU A 211 -24.82 -21.63 9.64
C GLU A 211 -23.35 -21.53 9.21
N ALA A 212 -22.67 -20.41 9.49
CA ALA A 212 -21.24 -20.28 9.23
C ALA A 212 -20.42 -21.29 10.07
N PHE A 213 -20.82 -21.56 11.32
CA PHE A 213 -20.15 -22.56 12.17
C PHE A 213 -20.50 -24.00 11.77
N ARG A 214 -21.73 -24.25 11.28
CA ARG A 214 -22.10 -25.53 10.66
C ARG A 214 -21.32 -25.79 9.37
N THR A 215 -21.04 -24.75 8.60
CA THR A 215 -20.20 -24.81 7.40
C THR A 215 -18.76 -25.16 7.76
N LEU A 216 -18.15 -24.45 8.72
CA LEU A 216 -16.82 -24.77 9.25
C LEU A 216 -16.70 -26.23 9.71
N ARG A 217 -17.67 -26.68 10.49
CA ARG A 217 -17.75 -28.08 10.93
C ARG A 217 -17.76 -29.04 9.75
N THR A 218 -18.64 -28.83 8.78
CA THR A 218 -18.75 -29.71 7.59
C THR A 218 -17.44 -29.77 6.81
N VAL A 219 -16.75 -28.64 6.62
CA VAL A 219 -15.43 -28.60 5.96
C VAL A 219 -14.38 -29.40 6.75
N LEU A 220 -14.36 -29.30 8.07
CA LEU A 220 -13.45 -30.05 8.95
C LEU A 220 -13.82 -31.54 9.13
N SER A 221 -15.05 -31.93 8.79
CA SER A 221 -15.52 -33.32 8.74
C SER A 221 -15.29 -33.97 7.37
N LEU A 222 -15.20 -33.18 6.29
CA LEU A 222 -14.94 -33.65 4.92
C LEU A 222 -13.45 -33.63 4.52
N SER A 223 -12.59 -33.05 5.36
CA SER A 223 -11.14 -33.09 5.15
C SER A 223 -10.62 -34.53 5.14
N GLU A 224 -9.85 -34.89 4.12
CA GLU A 224 -9.17 -36.20 4.02
C GLU A 224 -7.96 -36.33 4.98
N GLN A 225 -7.55 -35.22 5.62
CA GLN A 225 -6.46 -35.21 6.59
C GLN A 225 -6.98 -35.45 8.02
N ASN A 226 -6.11 -35.98 8.89
CA ASN A 226 -6.35 -35.99 10.32
C ASN A 226 -6.57 -34.54 10.79
N CYS A 227 -7.75 -34.26 11.31
CA CYS A 227 -8.14 -32.94 11.85
C CYS A 227 -8.64 -33.11 13.29
N GLU A 228 -7.95 -33.94 14.08
CA GLU A 228 -8.35 -34.25 15.45
C GLU A 228 -7.89 -33.14 16.39
N ARG A 229 -6.64 -32.69 16.27
CA ARG A 229 -6.06 -31.57 17.01
C ARG A 229 -6.04 -30.32 16.13
N ILE A 230 -6.84 -29.31 16.48
CA ILE A 230 -7.01 -28.08 15.71
C ILE A 230 -6.63 -26.87 16.57
N LEU A 231 -5.60 -26.13 16.15
CA LEU A 231 -5.29 -24.82 16.75
C LEU A 231 -6.20 -23.74 16.15
N ILE A 232 -6.69 -22.85 17.00
CA ILE A 232 -7.39 -21.63 16.58
C ILE A 232 -6.63 -20.43 17.14
N SER A 233 -6.20 -19.54 16.25
CA SER A 233 -5.49 -18.30 16.58
C SER A 233 -5.92 -17.19 15.63
N SER A 234 -5.34 -16.00 15.78
CA SER A 234 -5.60 -14.85 14.92
C SER A 234 -4.33 -14.08 14.59
N SER A 235 -4.43 -13.20 13.58
CA SER A 235 -3.35 -12.24 13.29
C SER A 235 -3.09 -11.31 14.46
N GLU A 236 -4.13 -10.70 15.03
CA GLU A 236 -4.05 -9.63 16.01
C GLU A 236 -5.04 -9.84 17.18
N PRO A 237 -4.82 -9.19 18.35
CA PRO A 237 -5.77 -9.26 19.46
C PRO A 237 -7.15 -8.68 19.09
N GLY A 238 -8.22 -9.36 19.47
CA GLY A 238 -9.59 -8.91 19.20
C GLY A 238 -10.13 -9.24 17.80
N ASP A 239 -9.50 -10.19 17.10
CA ASP A 239 -10.00 -10.72 15.81
C ASP A 239 -11.16 -11.72 15.99
N GLY A 240 -11.39 -12.21 17.23
CA GLY A 240 -12.52 -13.07 17.58
C GLY A 240 -12.20 -14.57 17.66
N LYS A 241 -10.91 -14.96 17.68
CA LYS A 241 -10.45 -16.36 17.82
C LYS A 241 -11.23 -17.21 18.83
N THR A 242 -11.43 -16.70 20.04
CA THR A 242 -12.14 -17.37 21.14
C THR A 242 -13.63 -17.53 20.83
N THR A 243 -14.25 -16.53 20.20
CA THR A 243 -15.65 -16.60 19.76
C THR A 243 -15.82 -17.67 18.67
N ILE A 244 -14.91 -17.74 17.70
CA ILE A 244 -14.92 -18.78 16.67
C ILE A 244 -14.69 -20.16 17.30
N SER A 245 -13.71 -20.28 18.20
CA SER A 245 -13.42 -21.51 18.94
C SER A 245 -14.63 -22.03 19.71
N ALA A 246 -15.31 -21.17 20.47
CA ALA A 246 -16.48 -21.55 21.26
C ALA A 246 -17.66 -22.02 20.41
N ASN A 247 -18.01 -21.25 19.37
CA ASN A 247 -19.13 -21.61 18.48
C ASN A 247 -18.83 -22.87 17.64
N LEU A 248 -17.59 -23.02 17.15
CA LEU A 248 -17.17 -24.24 16.43
C LEU A 248 -17.19 -25.47 17.35
N SER A 249 -16.73 -25.34 18.59
CA SER A 249 -16.71 -26.45 19.55
C SER A 249 -18.13 -26.93 19.91
N VAL A 250 -19.07 -25.99 20.09
CA VAL A 250 -20.50 -26.32 20.23
C VAL A 250 -21.05 -26.98 18.97
N ALA A 251 -20.69 -26.50 17.76
CA ALA A 251 -21.16 -27.10 16.51
C ALA A 251 -20.67 -28.55 16.33
N LEU A 252 -19.42 -28.85 16.72
CA LEU A 252 -18.82 -30.17 16.69
C LEU A 252 -19.49 -31.12 17.70
N ALA A 253 -19.68 -30.66 18.95
CA ALA A 253 -20.39 -31.42 19.98
C ALA A 253 -21.86 -31.71 19.61
N GLN A 254 -22.56 -30.73 19.01
CA GLN A 254 -23.91 -30.93 18.45
C GLN A 254 -23.97 -31.95 17.30
N ALA A 255 -22.84 -32.28 16.65
CA ALA A 255 -22.76 -33.38 15.68
C ALA A 255 -22.42 -34.74 16.32
N GLY A 256 -22.30 -34.82 17.64
CA GLY A 256 -21.96 -36.04 18.38
C GLY A 256 -20.46 -36.33 18.50
N HIS A 257 -19.59 -35.38 18.14
CA HIS A 257 -18.15 -35.51 18.40
C HIS A 257 -17.83 -35.14 19.85
N ARG A 258 -17.17 -36.04 20.60
CA ARG A 258 -16.61 -35.71 21.91
C ARG A 258 -15.53 -34.67 21.72
N THR A 259 -15.81 -33.45 22.16
CA THR A 259 -14.99 -32.27 21.86
C THR A 259 -14.39 -31.72 23.15
N LEU A 260 -13.07 -31.65 23.22
CA LEU A 260 -12.35 -30.97 24.30
C LEU A 260 -11.84 -29.62 23.81
N VAL A 261 -12.06 -28.55 24.56
CA VAL A 261 -11.40 -27.26 24.34
C VAL A 261 -10.31 -27.03 25.38
N ILE A 262 -9.10 -26.70 24.91
CA ILE A 262 -7.94 -26.37 25.72
C ILE A 262 -7.65 -24.87 25.55
N ASP A 263 -7.75 -24.09 26.62
CA ASP A 263 -7.37 -22.67 26.60
C ASP A 263 -5.86 -22.51 26.80
N ALA A 264 -5.12 -22.46 25.69
CA ALA A 264 -3.67 -22.26 25.69
C ALA A 264 -3.26 -20.77 25.68
N ASP A 265 -4.21 -19.82 25.76
CA ASP A 265 -3.90 -18.39 25.95
C ASP A 265 -3.62 -18.09 27.44
N LEU A 266 -2.55 -18.69 27.98
CA LEU A 266 -2.12 -18.54 29.38
C LEU A 266 -1.81 -17.08 29.77
N ARG A 267 -1.76 -16.17 28.79
CA ARG A 267 -1.50 -14.73 28.97
C ARG A 267 -2.79 -13.96 29.18
N ARG A 268 -3.79 -14.17 28.34
CA ARG A 268 -5.11 -13.50 28.36
C ARG A 268 -6.20 -14.56 28.07
N PRO A 269 -6.50 -15.44 29.03
CA PRO A 269 -7.27 -16.66 28.79
C PRO A 269 -8.72 -16.33 28.46
N GLY A 270 -8.99 -16.26 27.15
CA GLY A 270 -10.24 -15.78 26.59
C GLY A 270 -11.36 -16.78 26.80
N PHE A 271 -11.08 -18.06 26.56
CA PHE A 271 -12.08 -19.12 26.67
C PHE A 271 -12.44 -19.38 28.13
N THR A 272 -11.45 -19.40 29.02
CA THR A 272 -11.61 -19.45 30.49
C THR A 272 -12.44 -18.27 30.99
N THR A 273 -12.28 -17.08 30.38
CA THR A 273 -13.10 -15.91 30.69
C THR A 273 -14.54 -16.08 30.23
N LEU A 274 -14.74 -16.60 29.01
CA LEU A 274 -16.05 -16.84 28.41
C LEU A 274 -16.87 -17.85 29.22
N MET A 275 -16.23 -18.91 29.72
CA MET A 275 -16.84 -19.98 30.54
C MET A 275 -16.81 -19.70 32.05
N GLN A 276 -16.47 -18.48 32.49
CA GLN A 276 -16.35 -18.08 33.90
C GLN A 276 -15.40 -18.93 34.78
N LEU A 277 -14.56 -19.79 34.20
CA LEU A 277 -13.61 -20.67 34.91
C LEU A 277 -12.37 -19.92 35.45
N LYS A 278 -12.46 -18.61 35.68
CA LYS A 278 -11.33 -17.79 36.15
C LYS A 278 -10.90 -18.21 37.56
N GLY A 279 -9.61 -18.51 37.70
CA GLY A 279 -9.02 -18.92 38.98
C GLY A 279 -9.21 -20.41 39.30
N GLN A 280 -9.93 -21.16 38.46
CA GLN A 280 -9.88 -22.63 38.51
C GLN A 280 -8.51 -23.12 38.06
N PRO A 281 -8.00 -24.23 38.62
CA PRO A 281 -6.78 -24.88 38.13
C PRO A 281 -7.02 -25.46 36.73
N GLY A 282 -5.96 -25.53 35.91
CA GLY A 282 -6.11 -25.90 34.50
C GLY A 282 -4.78 -26.19 33.79
N VAL A 283 -4.67 -25.87 32.50
CA VAL A 283 -3.49 -26.15 31.65
C VAL A 283 -2.18 -25.78 32.35
N ALA A 284 -2.04 -24.55 32.84
CA ALA A 284 -0.79 -24.09 33.44
C ALA A 284 -0.44 -24.81 34.75
N ASP A 285 -1.44 -25.32 35.48
CA ASP A 285 -1.25 -26.08 36.73
C ASP A 285 -0.86 -27.53 36.41
N LEU A 286 -1.58 -28.17 35.48
CA LEU A 286 -1.32 -29.49 34.94
C LEU A 286 0.13 -29.60 34.42
N LEU A 287 0.57 -28.64 33.62
CA LEU A 287 1.93 -28.62 33.05
C LEU A 287 3.04 -28.37 34.09
N THR A 288 2.69 -27.97 35.31
CA THR A 288 3.60 -27.86 36.45
C THR A 288 3.45 -29.00 37.47
N SER A 289 2.52 -29.93 37.24
CA SER A 289 2.30 -31.08 38.11
C SER A 289 3.47 -32.08 38.02
N PRO A 290 3.86 -32.73 39.13
CA PRO A 290 4.78 -33.88 39.08
C PRO A 290 4.10 -35.16 38.57
N GLU A 291 2.77 -35.18 38.49
CA GLU A 291 1.99 -36.31 37.96
C GLU A 291 1.89 -36.28 36.43
N THR A 292 1.61 -37.42 35.81
CA THR A 292 1.40 -37.47 34.36
C THR A 292 0.12 -36.71 33.96
N PRO A 293 0.06 -36.10 32.76
CA PRO A 293 -1.18 -35.49 32.24
C PRO A 293 -2.37 -36.44 32.26
N ALA A 294 -2.16 -37.74 31.99
CA ALA A 294 -3.23 -38.74 32.01
C ALA A 294 -3.88 -38.97 33.39
N GLN A 295 -3.17 -38.66 34.48
CA GLN A 295 -3.67 -38.73 35.86
C GLN A 295 -4.26 -37.39 36.32
N SER A 296 -3.62 -36.28 35.93
CA SER A 296 -3.94 -34.94 36.41
C SER A 296 -4.96 -34.17 35.57
N ALA A 297 -5.18 -34.50 34.29
CA ALA A 297 -6.20 -33.84 33.46
C ALA A 297 -7.65 -34.13 33.88
N PRO A 298 -8.07 -35.39 34.15
CA PRO A 298 -9.47 -35.69 34.47
C PRO A 298 -10.13 -34.83 35.56
N PRO A 299 -9.49 -34.53 36.72
CA PRO A 299 -10.10 -33.65 37.74
C PRO A 299 -10.07 -32.15 37.40
N LEU A 300 -9.37 -31.74 36.33
CA LEU A 300 -9.22 -30.34 35.90
C LEU A 300 -10.12 -29.99 34.70
N ILE A 301 -10.88 -30.97 34.19
CA ILE A 301 -11.77 -30.79 33.05
C ILE A 301 -13.19 -30.49 33.56
N HIS A 302 -13.78 -29.46 32.97
CA HIS A 302 -15.13 -29.00 33.27
C HIS A 302 -16.07 -29.35 32.11
N SER A 303 -17.01 -30.25 32.35
CA SER A 303 -18.10 -30.52 31.40
C SER A 303 -19.07 -29.34 31.32
N THR A 304 -19.55 -29.05 30.12
CA THR A 304 -20.50 -27.95 29.87
C THR A 304 -21.95 -28.42 29.86
N ILE A 305 -22.90 -27.48 29.73
CA ILE A 305 -24.32 -27.81 29.52
C ILE A 305 -24.58 -28.45 28.14
N VAL A 306 -23.66 -28.26 27.18
CA VAL A 306 -23.70 -28.91 25.88
C VAL A 306 -23.10 -30.31 26.03
N LYS A 307 -23.91 -31.33 25.78
CA LYS A 307 -23.49 -32.73 25.79
C LYS A 307 -22.29 -32.92 24.86
N ASP A 308 -21.34 -33.76 25.29
CA ASP A 308 -20.11 -34.09 24.55
C ASP A 308 -19.16 -32.90 24.31
N LEU A 309 -19.32 -31.79 25.05
CA LEU A 309 -18.39 -30.65 25.08
C LEU A 309 -17.80 -30.46 26.48
N ASP A 310 -16.48 -30.65 26.58
CA ASP A 310 -15.66 -30.48 27.78
C ASP A 310 -14.63 -29.34 27.61
N VAL A 311 -14.23 -28.71 28.71
CA VAL A 311 -13.29 -27.57 28.71
C VAL A 311 -12.18 -27.77 29.73
N LEU A 312 -10.94 -27.63 29.30
CA LEU A 312 -9.76 -27.47 30.16
C LEU A 312 -9.36 -25.98 30.19
N PRO A 313 -9.64 -25.24 31.28
CA PRO A 313 -9.30 -23.83 31.39
C PRO A 313 -7.80 -23.61 31.45
N ALA A 314 -7.34 -22.38 31.23
CA ALA A 314 -5.91 -22.04 31.19
C ALA A 314 -5.18 -22.26 32.52
N GLY A 315 -5.91 -22.26 33.65
CA GLY A 315 -5.35 -22.40 34.98
C GLY A 315 -4.85 -21.09 35.61
N LEU A 316 -4.12 -21.21 36.71
CA LEU A 316 -3.50 -20.08 37.40
C LEU A 316 -2.38 -19.48 36.54
N ARG A 317 -2.29 -18.15 36.48
CA ARG A 317 -1.25 -17.46 35.70
C ARG A 317 0.14 -17.81 36.24
N ARG A 318 0.94 -18.50 35.44
CA ARG A 318 2.36 -18.81 35.70
C ARG A 318 3.30 -17.85 34.96
N PRO A 319 4.54 -17.64 35.43
CA PRO A 319 5.61 -17.11 34.58
C PRO A 319 5.89 -18.10 33.42
N ASN A 320 6.47 -17.58 32.34
CA ASN A 320 6.95 -18.33 31.17
C ASN A 320 5.94 -19.26 30.44
N PRO A 321 4.81 -18.74 29.89
CA PRO A 321 3.85 -19.52 29.10
C PRO A 321 4.46 -20.38 27.98
N ALA A 322 5.42 -19.82 27.22
CA ALA A 322 6.03 -20.50 26.09
C ALA A 322 6.83 -21.75 26.50
N GLU A 323 7.46 -21.75 27.68
CA GLU A 323 8.21 -22.89 28.21
C GLU A 323 7.26 -24.04 28.62
N LEU A 324 6.12 -23.70 29.22
CA LEU A 324 5.07 -24.67 29.56
C LEU A 324 4.48 -25.32 28.28
N LEU A 325 4.13 -24.52 27.27
CA LEU A 325 3.54 -25.00 26.02
C LEU A 325 4.52 -25.77 25.10
N SER A 326 5.84 -25.62 25.32
CA SER A 326 6.88 -26.42 24.65
C SER A 326 7.34 -27.63 25.46
N SER A 327 6.78 -27.84 26.65
CA SER A 327 7.17 -28.95 27.53
C SER A 327 6.67 -30.31 27.03
N LYS A 328 7.37 -31.37 27.45
CA LYS A 328 6.95 -32.76 27.21
C LYS A 328 5.56 -33.06 27.80
N ALA A 329 5.19 -32.41 28.91
CA ALA A 329 3.88 -32.55 29.53
C ALA A 329 2.74 -32.04 28.62
N PHE A 330 2.98 -31.01 27.79
CA PHE A 330 1.96 -30.52 26.86
C PHE A 330 1.78 -31.46 25.66
N ILE A 331 2.86 -32.08 25.19
CA ILE A 331 2.80 -33.14 24.16
C ILE A 331 2.02 -34.35 24.70
N GLU A 332 2.29 -34.78 25.93
CA GLU A 332 1.57 -35.87 26.60
C GLU A 332 0.10 -35.53 26.88
N LEU A 333 -0.23 -34.28 27.19
CA LEU A 333 -1.61 -33.81 27.33
C LEU A 333 -2.38 -33.93 26.01
N LEU A 334 -1.80 -33.49 24.89
CA LEU A 334 -2.44 -33.59 23.57
C LEU A 334 -2.63 -35.05 23.13
N ALA A 335 -1.62 -35.91 23.31
CA ALA A 335 -1.73 -37.34 23.00
C ALA A 335 -2.74 -38.06 23.91
N TRP A 336 -2.85 -37.66 25.18
CA TRP A 336 -3.90 -38.16 26.07
C TRP A 336 -5.29 -37.71 25.61
N ALA A 337 -5.45 -36.44 25.23
CA ALA A 337 -6.73 -35.89 24.77
C ALA A 337 -7.22 -36.58 23.47
N GLU A 338 -6.32 -36.79 22.51
CA GLU A 338 -6.54 -37.58 21.28
C GLU A 338 -7.05 -39.00 21.58
N SER A 339 -6.58 -39.63 22.66
CA SER A 339 -7.08 -40.96 23.08
C SER A 339 -8.49 -40.97 23.72
N LYS A 340 -9.08 -39.80 23.98
CA LYS A 340 -10.34 -39.63 24.74
C LYS A 340 -11.43 -38.87 23.98
N TYR A 341 -11.04 -37.93 23.12
CA TYR A 341 -11.90 -37.00 22.42
C TYR A 341 -11.74 -37.17 20.91
N ASP A 342 -12.84 -37.05 20.18
CA ASP A 342 -12.85 -37.15 18.72
C ASP A 342 -12.33 -35.84 18.07
N ARG A 343 -12.39 -34.73 18.81
CA ARG A 343 -11.85 -33.41 18.42
C ARG A 343 -11.27 -32.68 19.63
N VAL A 344 -10.09 -32.09 19.47
CA VAL A 344 -9.36 -31.30 20.45
C VAL A 344 -9.10 -29.92 19.85
N ILE A 345 -9.81 -28.91 20.35
CA ILE A 345 -9.67 -27.52 19.93
C ILE A 345 -8.73 -26.79 20.89
N VAL A 346 -7.72 -26.11 20.37
CA VAL A 346 -6.75 -25.36 21.19
C VAL A 346 -6.86 -23.86 20.87
N ASP A 347 -7.42 -23.06 21.78
CA ASP A 347 -7.46 -21.60 21.65
C ASP A 347 -6.09 -21.02 22.04
N CYS A 348 -5.40 -20.40 21.09
CA CYS A 348 -4.05 -19.86 21.27
C CYS A 348 -4.04 -18.33 21.14
N PRO A 349 -3.08 -17.63 21.76
CA PRO A 349 -2.94 -16.17 21.59
C PRO A 349 -2.66 -15.80 20.12
N PRO A 350 -2.81 -14.52 19.72
CA PRO A 350 -2.56 -14.09 18.34
C PRO A 350 -1.10 -14.33 17.92
N VAL A 351 -0.91 -14.92 16.74
CA VAL A 351 0.40 -15.45 16.29
C VAL A 351 1.46 -14.35 16.07
N LEU A 352 1.05 -13.11 15.76
CA LEU A 352 1.96 -11.97 15.65
C LEU A 352 2.29 -11.31 17.00
N ALA A 353 1.54 -11.62 18.06
CA ALA A 353 1.73 -11.01 19.36
C ALA A 353 2.77 -11.77 20.20
N VAL A 354 2.77 -13.11 20.14
CA VAL A 354 3.66 -14.00 20.90
C VAL A 354 3.88 -15.33 20.15
N SER A 355 5.02 -15.99 20.41
CA SER A 355 5.39 -17.27 19.79
C SER A 355 4.59 -18.48 20.28
N ASP A 356 3.81 -18.35 21.35
CA ASP A 356 3.03 -19.43 21.97
C ASP A 356 2.20 -20.22 20.94
N ALA A 357 1.50 -19.54 20.02
CA ALA A 357 0.71 -20.18 18.95
C ALA A 357 1.58 -20.91 17.92
N GLN A 358 2.78 -20.41 17.62
CA GLN A 358 3.72 -21.07 16.71
C GLN A 358 4.26 -22.37 17.31
N ILE A 359 4.45 -22.41 18.63
CA ILE A 359 4.91 -23.60 19.38
C ILE A 359 3.82 -24.67 19.35
N VAL A 360 2.60 -24.33 19.76
CA VAL A 360 1.45 -25.26 19.74
C VAL A 360 1.15 -25.72 18.31
N GLY A 361 1.31 -24.84 17.31
CA GLY A 361 1.16 -25.16 15.89
C GLY A 361 2.03 -26.32 15.37
N ARG A 362 3.10 -26.69 16.07
CA ARG A 362 3.96 -27.85 15.73
C ARG A 362 3.49 -29.17 16.35
N LEU A 363 2.50 -29.12 17.24
CA LEU A 363 2.02 -30.23 18.07
C LEU A 363 0.55 -30.60 17.77
N VAL A 364 -0.08 -29.87 16.86
CA VAL A 364 -1.45 -30.09 16.35
C VAL A 364 -1.39 -30.49 14.89
N ASP A 365 -2.50 -30.99 14.34
CA ASP A 365 -2.55 -31.45 12.95
C ASP A 365 -2.64 -30.25 11.98
N GLY A 366 -3.27 -29.16 12.42
CA GLY A 366 -3.27 -27.89 11.69
C GLY A 366 -3.92 -26.73 12.43
N ALA A 367 -3.85 -25.56 11.80
CA ALA A 367 -4.29 -24.28 12.34
C ALA A 367 -5.42 -23.66 11.49
N ILE A 368 -6.38 -23.05 12.18
CA ILE A 368 -7.38 -22.15 11.61
C ILE A 368 -7.00 -20.72 12.02
N LEU A 369 -6.79 -19.85 11.03
CA LEU A 369 -6.47 -18.44 11.26
C LEU A 369 -7.73 -17.58 11.19
N VAL A 370 -8.11 -16.96 12.30
CA VAL A 370 -9.23 -16.01 12.36
C VAL A 370 -8.73 -14.61 12.03
N VAL A 371 -9.39 -13.98 11.05
CA VAL A 371 -9.09 -12.62 10.58
C VAL A 371 -10.37 -11.79 10.56
N ARG A 372 -10.24 -10.47 10.65
CA ARG A 372 -11.33 -9.51 10.47
C ARG A 372 -10.98 -8.60 9.28
N PRO A 373 -11.53 -8.86 8.07
CA PRO A 373 -11.16 -8.13 6.85
C PRO A 373 -11.28 -6.60 6.98
N GLU A 374 -12.34 -6.12 7.65
CA GLU A 374 -12.57 -4.69 7.91
C GLU A 374 -11.54 -4.06 8.87
N LYS A 375 -10.74 -4.85 9.59
CA LYS A 375 -9.82 -4.40 10.65
C LYS A 375 -8.35 -4.65 10.32
N ASN A 376 -7.97 -5.88 9.98
CA ASN A 376 -6.58 -6.28 9.87
C ASN A 376 -5.97 -5.81 8.55
N HIS A 377 -4.68 -5.48 8.59
CA HIS A 377 -3.94 -5.12 7.38
C HIS A 377 -3.48 -6.37 6.61
N ARG A 378 -3.43 -6.32 5.28
CA ARG A 378 -3.05 -7.47 4.43
C ARG A 378 -1.69 -8.03 4.83
N ARG A 379 -0.73 -7.15 5.07
CA ARG A 379 0.62 -7.49 5.53
C ARG A 379 0.66 -8.17 6.90
N SER A 380 -0.26 -7.85 7.82
CA SER A 380 -0.38 -8.58 9.09
C SER A 380 -0.81 -10.02 8.83
N VAL A 381 -1.87 -10.22 8.04
CA VAL A 381 -2.43 -11.56 7.79
C VAL A 381 -1.46 -12.44 6.98
N MET A 382 -0.79 -11.89 5.95
CA MET A 382 0.27 -12.62 5.22
C MET A 382 1.36 -13.10 6.18
N ARG A 383 1.89 -12.21 7.04
CA ARG A 383 2.89 -12.58 8.06
C ARG A 383 2.39 -13.63 9.06
N ALA A 384 1.09 -13.63 9.38
CA ALA A 384 0.50 -14.63 10.27
C ALA A 384 0.50 -16.03 9.62
N VAL A 385 0.18 -16.13 8.33
CA VAL A 385 0.25 -17.39 7.56
C VAL A 385 1.71 -17.82 7.35
N GLU A 386 2.59 -16.92 6.91
CA GLU A 386 4.05 -17.15 6.81
C GLU A 386 4.63 -17.67 8.14
N SER A 387 4.19 -17.12 9.27
CA SER A 387 4.64 -17.50 10.60
C SER A 387 4.25 -18.93 11.01
N PHE A 388 3.13 -19.46 10.52
CA PHE A 388 2.76 -20.86 10.76
C PHE A 388 3.52 -21.80 9.83
N HIS A 389 3.65 -21.44 8.55
CA HIS A 389 4.46 -22.22 7.60
C HIS A 389 5.95 -22.29 8.00
N ALA A 390 6.51 -21.21 8.54
CA ALA A 390 7.89 -21.17 9.03
C ALA A 390 8.18 -22.15 10.18
N THR A 391 7.17 -22.56 10.96
CA THR A 391 7.33 -23.59 12.00
C THR A 391 6.90 -24.99 11.55
N GLY A 392 6.41 -25.14 10.32
CA GLY A 392 5.91 -26.40 9.76
C GLY A 392 4.46 -26.70 10.12
N CYS A 393 3.71 -25.73 10.65
CA CYS A 393 2.28 -25.89 10.91
C CYS A 393 1.50 -25.82 9.59
N HIS A 394 0.60 -26.78 9.37
CA HIS A 394 -0.34 -26.73 8.23
C HIS A 394 -1.50 -25.78 8.58
N VAL A 395 -1.71 -24.75 7.78
CA VAL A 395 -2.87 -23.86 7.93
C VAL A 395 -4.01 -24.45 7.10
N PHE A 396 -5.02 -25.03 7.76
CA PHE A 396 -6.21 -25.58 7.10
C PHE A 396 -6.94 -24.50 6.29
N GLY A 397 -6.96 -23.26 6.81
CA GLY A 397 -7.50 -22.11 6.12
C GLY A 397 -7.84 -20.95 7.06
N VAL A 398 -8.58 -19.99 6.51
CA VAL A 398 -8.88 -18.69 7.14
C VAL A 398 -10.37 -18.55 7.42
N VAL A 399 -10.72 -17.98 8.57
CA VAL A 399 -12.10 -17.57 8.90
C VAL A 399 -12.19 -16.06 8.88
N ALA A 400 -12.96 -15.53 7.94
CA ALA A 400 -13.24 -14.10 7.84
C ALA A 400 -14.40 -13.75 8.80
N ASN A 401 -14.08 -13.08 9.91
CA ASN A 401 -15.00 -12.77 10.99
C ASN A 401 -15.40 -11.29 11.03
N GLY A 402 -16.62 -11.02 11.50
CA GLY A 402 -17.09 -9.67 11.76
C GLY A 402 -17.43 -8.86 10.52
N LEU A 403 -17.85 -9.52 9.43
CA LEU A 403 -18.29 -8.87 8.20
C LEU A 403 -19.61 -8.11 8.41
N SER A 404 -19.70 -6.88 7.89
CA SER A 404 -20.92 -6.08 7.84
C SER A 404 -21.97 -6.66 6.90
N SER A 405 -23.25 -6.53 7.25
CA SER A 405 -24.40 -7.02 6.47
C SER A 405 -24.53 -6.37 5.09
N ASP A 406 -24.06 -5.12 4.95
CA ASP A 406 -24.15 -4.35 3.71
C ASP A 406 -23.05 -4.69 2.69
N SER A 407 -22.10 -5.56 3.08
CA SER A 407 -20.99 -6.03 2.24
C SER A 407 -21.44 -7.06 1.19
N SER A 408 -22.42 -6.65 0.38
CA SER A 408 -23.08 -7.36 -0.71
C SER A 408 -22.17 -7.91 -1.81
N GLY A 409 -20.86 -7.67 -1.75
CA GLY A 409 -19.84 -8.27 -2.60
C GLY A 409 -19.21 -9.57 -2.08
N TYR A 410 -19.43 -9.97 -0.82
CA TYR A 410 -18.82 -11.16 -0.20
C TYR A 410 -19.65 -12.46 -0.39
N GLY A 411 -20.53 -12.50 -1.40
CA GLY A 411 -21.43 -13.63 -1.65
C GLY A 411 -20.75 -14.80 -2.38
N TYR A 412 -20.02 -15.66 -1.66
CA TYR A 412 -19.50 -16.91 -2.23
C TYR A 412 -20.69 -17.83 -2.59
N GLY A 413 -20.91 -18.04 -3.88
CA GLY A 413 -22.09 -18.71 -4.41
C GLY A 413 -22.09 -20.23 -4.28
N TYR A 414 -22.32 -20.75 -3.08
CA TYR A 414 -22.73 -22.14 -2.83
C TYR A 414 -23.70 -22.23 -1.65
N GLY A 415 -25.02 -22.24 -1.95
CA GLY A 415 -26.05 -22.38 -0.93
C GLY A 415 -27.47 -22.20 -1.50
N TYR A 416 -28.15 -23.31 -1.79
CA TYR A 416 -29.57 -23.30 -2.18
C TYR A 416 -30.45 -22.82 -1.01
N GLY A 417 -30.99 -21.60 -1.12
CA GLY A 417 -31.99 -21.07 -0.19
C GLY A 417 -33.37 -21.00 -0.83
N TYR A 418 -34.15 -22.09 -0.78
CA TYR A 418 -35.59 -22.01 -1.02
C TYR A 418 -36.24 -21.30 0.18
N SER A 419 -36.51 -20.00 0.06
CA SER A 419 -37.41 -19.32 0.99
C SER A 419 -38.82 -19.83 0.80
N TYR A 420 -39.35 -20.52 1.80
CA TYR A 420 -40.77 -20.78 1.93
C TYR A 420 -41.43 -19.49 2.46
N ASP A 421 -41.85 -18.61 1.54
CA ASP A 421 -42.74 -17.50 1.90
C ASP A 421 -44.16 -18.07 2.09
N GLY A 422 -44.45 -18.46 3.34
CA GLY A 422 -45.68 -19.10 3.76
C GLY A 422 -46.40 -18.25 4.79
N GLY A 423 -47.04 -17.16 4.34
CA GLY A 423 -47.81 -16.28 5.22
C GLY A 423 -49.02 -17.00 5.84
N TYR A 424 -48.99 -17.16 7.16
CA TYR A 424 -50.18 -17.42 7.98
C TYR A 424 -50.23 -16.41 9.12
N SER A 425 -51.14 -15.45 9.00
CA SER A 425 -51.56 -14.60 10.12
C SER A 425 -52.40 -15.44 11.08
N HIS A 426 -51.91 -15.64 12.30
CA HIS A 426 -52.76 -16.09 13.40
C HIS A 426 -53.68 -14.93 13.82
N GLU A 427 -54.97 -15.08 13.55
CA GLU A 427 -56.00 -14.37 14.30
C GLU A 427 -56.16 -15.10 15.64
N GLU A 428 -55.91 -14.42 16.76
CA GLU A 428 -56.15 -14.94 18.10
C GLU A 428 -57.57 -14.56 18.55
N GLU A 429 -58.49 -15.52 18.56
CA GLU A 429 -59.72 -15.41 19.35
C GLU A 429 -59.37 -15.54 20.85
N GLN A 430 -59.80 -14.57 21.66
CA GLN A 430 -59.84 -14.72 23.12
C GLN A 430 -61.28 -14.56 23.61
N ASP A 431 -61.82 -15.66 24.13
CA ASP A 431 -63.08 -15.69 24.86
C ASP A 431 -63.01 -14.85 26.15
N MET A 432 -64.04 -14.04 26.40
CA MET A 432 -64.41 -13.59 27.74
C MET A 432 -65.92 -13.78 27.96
N VAL A 433 -66.29 -14.26 29.15
CA VAL A 433 -67.66 -14.64 29.53
C VAL A 433 -68.15 -13.75 30.69
N ASP A 434 -69.41 -13.31 30.58
CA ASP A 434 -70.25 -12.61 31.58
C ASP A 434 -69.75 -11.23 32.10
N THR A 435 -70.60 -10.22 32.31
CA THR A 435 -72.05 -10.21 32.58
C THR A 435 -72.74 -8.93 32.05
N ALA A 436 -74.08 -8.85 32.15
CA ALA A 436 -75.00 -7.72 31.86
C ALA A 436 -74.49 -6.29 32.25
N ASP A 437 -75.02 -5.17 31.70
CA ASP A 437 -76.44 -4.90 31.40
C ASP A 437 -76.67 -3.63 30.51
N THR A 438 -77.81 -3.58 29.81
CA THR A 438 -78.64 -2.38 29.52
C THR A 438 -78.13 -1.18 28.66
N MET A 439 -78.63 -1.17 27.40
CA MET A 439 -79.27 -0.04 26.64
C MET A 439 -78.52 1.07 25.85
N MET A 440 -78.92 1.18 24.56
CA MET A 440 -79.27 2.41 23.77
C MET A 440 -78.19 3.48 23.47
N THR A 441 -78.04 4.08 22.27
CA THR A 441 -78.62 3.99 20.89
C THR A 441 -77.65 4.71 19.88
N PRO A 442 -77.90 4.86 18.55
CA PRO A 442 -76.82 4.86 17.53
C PRO A 442 -76.32 6.22 16.99
N MET A 443 -75.35 6.11 16.05
CA MET A 443 -75.00 6.88 14.82
C MET A 443 -75.92 8.04 14.32
N PRO A 444 -75.53 8.94 13.38
CA PRO A 444 -74.39 8.94 12.43
C PRO A 444 -73.58 10.28 12.49
N GLU A 445 -72.84 10.86 11.50
CA GLU A 445 -72.56 10.60 10.06
C GLU A 445 -71.22 11.28 9.62
N ILE A 446 -70.91 11.32 8.31
CA ILE A 446 -69.72 11.96 7.69
C ILE A 446 -70.16 12.95 6.59
N VAL A 447 -69.69 14.21 6.57
CA VAL A 447 -69.82 15.14 5.41
C VAL A 447 -68.55 16.02 5.22
N GLN A 448 -68.38 16.55 4.00
CA GLN A 448 -67.15 16.99 3.33
C GLN A 448 -66.63 18.43 3.60
N LEU A 449 -65.40 18.67 3.10
CA LEU A 449 -64.68 19.95 2.97
C LEU A 449 -65.28 20.93 1.94
N PRO A 450 -64.99 22.25 2.05
CA PRO A 450 -65.07 23.21 0.94
C PRO A 450 -63.76 24.00 0.66
N SER A 451 -63.66 24.54 -0.56
CA SER A 451 -62.79 25.67 -0.99
C SER A 451 -63.47 27.03 -0.63
N ILE A 452 -62.96 28.26 -0.82
CA ILE A 452 -62.24 28.95 -1.92
C ILE A 452 -61.67 30.32 -1.42
N ALA A 453 -60.68 30.95 -2.13
CA ALA A 453 -60.45 32.42 -2.30
C ALA A 453 -60.16 33.32 -1.06
N SER A 454 -59.52 34.52 -1.11
CA SER A 454 -58.69 35.27 -2.09
C SER A 454 -58.01 36.49 -1.41
N GLU A 455 -56.98 37.06 -2.08
CA GLU A 455 -56.50 38.48 -2.07
C GLU A 455 -55.68 39.15 -0.90
N GLU A 456 -54.52 39.68 -1.34
CA GLU A 456 -53.91 41.01 -1.09
C GLU A 456 -53.05 41.43 0.15
N HIS A 457 -52.20 42.43 -0.18
CA HIS A 457 -51.48 43.44 0.62
C HIS A 457 -50.05 43.20 1.18
N LEU A 458 -49.11 44.00 0.63
CA LEU A 458 -47.83 44.49 1.20
C LEU A 458 -48.12 45.73 2.10
N PRO A 459 -47.23 46.23 3.02
CA PRO A 459 -45.82 46.54 2.73
C PRO A 459 -44.76 46.52 3.89
N SER A 460 -43.51 46.80 3.48
CA SER A 460 -42.35 47.39 4.21
C SER A 460 -42.36 47.66 5.73
N ALA A 461 -41.27 47.30 6.42
CA ALA A 461 -40.50 48.19 7.34
C ALA A 461 -39.10 47.61 7.73
N SER A 462 -38.25 48.47 8.28
CA SER A 462 -36.78 48.34 8.46
C SER A 462 -36.34 47.80 9.85
N PRO A 463 -35.02 47.61 10.13
CA PRO A 463 -34.52 46.91 11.33
C PRO A 463 -34.06 47.83 12.49
N GLN A 464 -33.85 47.22 13.66
CA GLN A 464 -33.03 47.74 14.78
C GLN A 464 -32.14 46.57 15.27
N GLU A 465 -30.82 46.69 15.32
CA GLU A 465 -29.98 47.43 16.28
C GLU A 465 -30.07 46.94 17.73
N HIS A 466 -28.93 46.42 18.22
CA HIS A 466 -28.58 46.51 19.64
C HIS A 466 -27.06 46.70 19.78
N GLN A 467 -26.66 47.89 20.20
CA GLN A 467 -25.37 48.14 20.85
C GLN A 467 -25.47 47.64 22.32
N SER A 468 -24.45 47.55 23.17
CA SER A 468 -23.10 48.14 23.23
C SER A 468 -22.29 47.43 24.34
N HIS A 469 -20.95 47.43 24.27
CA HIS A 469 -20.13 47.89 25.42
C HIS A 469 -18.65 48.13 25.07
N GLU A 470 -18.27 49.40 25.15
CA GLU A 470 -16.91 49.97 25.23
C GLU A 470 -16.40 49.92 26.70
N THR A 471 -15.13 50.17 27.13
CA THR A 471 -13.83 50.70 26.59
C THR A 471 -12.72 50.43 27.67
N PRO A 472 -11.56 51.14 27.81
CA PRO A 472 -10.41 51.38 26.89
C PRO A 472 -9.02 51.09 27.54
N PHE A 473 -7.88 51.18 26.79
CA PHE A 473 -6.81 52.17 27.05
C PHE A 473 -5.64 52.23 26.03
N GLN A 474 -5.29 53.47 25.66
CA GLN A 474 -4.11 54.09 25.00
C GLN A 474 -2.78 53.30 24.81
N THR A 475 -2.22 53.18 23.59
CA THR A 475 -1.36 54.11 22.79
C THR A 475 0.07 54.41 23.29
N LYS A 476 1.07 54.17 22.41
CA LYS A 476 2.16 55.14 22.08
C LYS A 476 2.92 54.74 20.81
N SER A 477 3.39 55.73 20.05
CA SER A 477 4.23 55.58 18.85
C SER A 477 5.63 56.15 19.09
N ALA A 478 6.62 55.70 18.30
CA ALA A 478 7.83 56.46 17.98
C ALA A 478 8.54 55.89 16.73
N ASN A 479 9.35 56.72 16.07
CA ASN A 479 9.84 56.56 14.70
C ASN A 479 11.36 56.26 14.62
N SER A 480 11.84 55.92 13.42
CA SER A 480 13.25 56.04 12.94
C SER A 480 14.32 55.11 13.61
N THR A 481 15.46 54.74 12.99
CA THR A 481 16.16 55.25 11.79
C THR A 481 17.07 54.17 11.17
N THR A 482 17.32 54.19 9.85
CA THR A 482 18.47 53.52 9.18
C THR A 482 19.75 54.38 9.35
N PRO A 483 21.01 53.85 9.25
CA PRO A 483 21.59 53.55 7.92
C PRO A 483 22.77 52.53 7.82
N LEU A 484 23.11 52.19 6.56
CA LEU A 484 24.44 51.90 5.97
C LEU A 484 25.28 50.59 6.24
N LYS A 485 25.58 49.95 5.10
CA LYS A 485 26.61 48.94 4.66
C LYS A 485 28.09 49.44 4.81
N PRO A 486 29.17 48.77 4.30
CA PRO A 486 29.44 47.34 3.91
C PRO A 486 30.87 46.78 4.21
N ARG A 487 31.09 45.46 4.02
CA ARG A 487 32.32 44.76 3.51
C ARG A 487 31.96 43.27 3.32
N ARG A 488 32.18 42.50 2.22
CA ARG A 488 33.28 42.33 1.22
C ARG A 488 34.59 41.87 1.90
N VAL A 489 35.29 40.81 1.47
CA VAL A 489 35.56 40.28 0.10
C VAL A 489 35.87 38.76 0.12
N ALA A 490 35.70 38.09 -1.04
CA ALA A 490 36.21 36.77 -1.47
C ALA A 490 35.65 35.52 -0.77
#